data_AF-A0A069IJ42-F1
#
_entry.id   AF-A0A069IJ42-F1
#
_cell.length_a   1.000
_cell.length_b   1.000
_cell.length_c   1.000
_cell.angle_alpha   90.00
_cell.angle_beta   90.00
_cell.angle_gamma   90.00
#
_symmetry.space_group_name_H-M   'P 1'
#
loop_
_entity.id
_entity.type
_entity.pdbx_description
1 polymer ?
#
loop_
_entity_poly.entity_id
_entity_poly.type
_entity_poly.pdbx_seq_one_letter_code
_entity_poly.pdbx_strand_id
1 'polypeptide(L)'
;MPEPVHDEALVNLYLEQISALSISAFDGADVGQELSQIVREAVDQCGASKTTPAGNNLSVLIERLTARAESAAREGQPQVRDTFARAAELARMPA
;
A
#
# COMPACT_ATOMS: atom_id res chain seq x y z
N MET A 1 -9.81 26.10 -3.17
CA MET A 1 -8.90 24.96 -3.45
C MET A 1 -9.78 23.82 -3.91
N PRO A 2 -9.45 23.09 -4.99
CA PRO A 2 -10.17 21.87 -5.29
C PRO A 2 -9.98 20.91 -4.12
N GLU A 3 -11.07 20.35 -3.61
CA GLU A 3 -11.01 19.33 -2.56
C GLU A 3 -10.20 18.12 -3.06
N PRO A 4 -9.39 17.48 -2.20
CA PRO A 4 -8.67 16.29 -2.60
C PRO A 4 -9.69 15.22 -3.00
N VAL A 5 -9.49 14.67 -4.19
CA VAL A 5 -10.41 13.71 -4.84
C VAL A 5 -10.44 12.36 -4.10
N HIS A 6 -9.56 12.18 -3.12
CA HIS A 6 -9.34 10.98 -2.28
C HIS A 6 -8.99 11.39 -0.84
N ASP A 7 -9.24 10.51 0.11
CA ASP A 7 -8.84 10.67 1.51
C ASP A 7 -7.34 10.38 1.67
N GLU A 8 -6.55 11.44 1.60
CA GLU A 8 -5.10 11.39 1.75
C GLU A 8 -4.64 10.87 3.13
N ALA A 9 -5.40 11.14 4.19
CA ALA A 9 -5.04 10.69 5.53
C ALA A 9 -5.15 9.17 5.61
N LEU A 10 -6.22 8.60 5.06
CA LEU A 10 -6.43 7.15 5.00
C LEU A 10 -5.35 6.46 4.16
N VAL A 11 -5.03 7.00 2.98
CA VAL A 11 -3.98 6.45 2.11
C VAL A 11 -2.62 6.48 2.82
N ASN A 12 -2.26 7.60 3.45
CA ASN A 12 -0.98 7.73 4.14
C ASN A 12 -0.87 6.81 5.36
N LEU A 13 -1.95 6.63 6.12
CA LEU A 13 -2.00 5.70 7.25
C LEU A 13 -1.57 4.27 6.84
N TYR A 14 -2.14 3.75 5.75
CA TYR A 14 -1.80 2.39 5.30
C TYR A 14 -0.42 2.32 4.67
N LEU A 15 0.03 3.37 4.00
CA LEU A 15 1.38 3.43 3.46
C LEU A 15 2.45 3.43 4.56
N GLU A 16 2.21 4.15 5.66
CA GLU A 16 3.12 4.18 6.80
C GLU A 16 3.22 2.82 7.48
N GLN A 17 2.09 2.15 7.70
CA GLN A 17 2.06 0.78 8.26
C GLN A 17 2.82 -0.23 7.39
N ILE A 18 2.56 -0.23 6.08
CA ILE A 18 3.27 -1.11 5.14
C ILE A 18 4.77 -0.75 5.06
N SER A 19 5.11 0.54 5.19
CA SER A 19 6.51 0.98 5.24
C SER A 19 7.21 0.46 6.49
N ALA A 20 6.56 0.49 7.66
CA ALA A 20 7.10 -0.09 8.88
C ALA A 20 7.36 -1.60 8.73
N LEU A 21 6.42 -2.34 8.12
CA LEU A 21 6.63 -3.76 7.81
C LEU A 21 7.79 -3.99 6.84
N SER A 22 7.98 -3.12 5.86
CA SER A 22 9.09 -3.26 4.91
C SER A 22 10.46 -3.14 5.59
N ILE A 23 10.56 -2.33 6.65
CA ILE A 23 11.78 -2.22 7.46
C ILE A 23 11.97 -3.50 8.28
N SER A 24 10.91 -4.00 8.92
CA SER A 24 10.98 -5.29 9.64
C SER A 24 11.36 -6.47 8.72
N ALA A 25 10.83 -6.50 7.49
CA ALA A 25 11.17 -7.49 6.48
C ALA A 25 12.63 -7.35 6.02
N PHE A 26 13.12 -6.12 5.87
CA PHE A 26 14.52 -5.83 5.58
C PHE A 26 15.45 -6.36 6.69
N ASP A 27 15.02 -6.25 7.95
CA ASP A 27 15.73 -6.82 9.12
C ASP A 27 15.57 -8.34 9.25
N GLY A 28 14.83 -9.00 8.35
CA GLY A 28 14.69 -10.46 8.28
C GLY A 28 13.48 -11.05 9.00
N ALA A 29 12.52 -10.23 9.44
CA ALA A 29 11.26 -10.72 10.02
C ALA A 29 10.33 -11.32 8.96
N ASP A 30 9.59 -12.37 9.33
CA ASP A 30 8.48 -12.88 8.51
C ASP A 30 7.24 -12.01 8.72
N VAL A 31 7.01 -11.08 7.78
CA VAL A 31 5.87 -10.15 7.81
C VAL A 31 4.69 -10.61 6.96
N GLY A 32 4.73 -11.80 6.37
CA GLY A 32 3.79 -12.20 5.31
C GLY A 32 2.31 -12.20 5.76
N GLN A 33 2.04 -12.69 6.98
CA GLN A 33 0.69 -12.70 7.54
C GLN A 33 0.20 -11.28 7.88
N GLU A 34 1.05 -10.49 8.54
CA GLU A 34 0.73 -9.13 8.97
C GLU A 34 0.48 -8.23 7.75
N LEU A 35 1.35 -8.32 6.73
CA LEU A 35 1.19 -7.62 5.45
C LEU A 35 -0.16 -7.95 4.80
N SER A 36 -0.54 -9.23 4.80
CA SER A 36 -1.81 -9.67 4.21
C SER A 36 -3.03 -9.13 4.97
N GLN A 37 -2.94 -9.02 6.29
CA GLN A 37 -4.01 -8.46 7.13
C GLN A 37 -4.15 -6.96 6.90
N ILE A 38 -3.04 -6.20 6.98
CA ILE A 38 -3.04 -4.75 6.77
C ILE A 38 -3.54 -4.39 5.37
N VAL A 39 -3.11 -5.12 4.34
CA VAL A 39 -3.57 -4.85 2.97
C VAL A 39 -5.06 -5.15 2.80
N ARG A 40 -5.58 -6.22 3.44
CA ARG A 40 -7.02 -6.50 3.42
C ARG A 40 -7.83 -5.36 4.04
N GLU A 41 -7.42 -4.91 5.23
CA GLU A 41 -8.06 -3.76 5.88
C GLU A 41 -7.97 -2.49 5.02
N ALA A 42 -6.82 -2.26 4.39
CA ALA A 42 -6.62 -1.14 3.49
C ALA A 42 -7.55 -1.20 2.28
N VAL A 43 -7.76 -2.38 1.69
CA VAL A 43 -8.71 -2.58 0.59
C VAL A 43 -10.14 -2.32 1.05
N ASP A 44 -10.53 -2.84 2.21
CA ASP A 44 -11.89 -2.66 2.73
C ASP A 44 -12.17 -1.18 3.01
N GLN A 45 -11.28 -0.48 3.71
CA GLN A 45 -11.45 0.93 4.06
C GLN A 45 -11.32 1.85 2.85
N CYS A 46 -10.30 1.65 2.00
CA CYS A 46 -10.11 2.46 0.81
C CYS A 46 -11.20 2.19 -0.25
N GLY A 47 -11.68 0.95 -0.36
CA GLY A 47 -12.72 0.53 -1.30
C GLY A 47 -14.15 0.86 -0.85
N ALA A 48 -14.39 1.02 0.45
CA ALA A 48 -15.68 1.49 0.99
C ALA A 48 -15.98 2.95 0.62
N SER A 49 -14.94 3.73 0.27
CA SER A 49 -15.06 5.11 -0.21
C SER A 49 -15.57 5.16 -1.66
N LYS A 50 -16.82 4.71 -1.87
CA LYS A 50 -17.51 4.65 -3.18
C LYS A 50 -17.99 6.01 -3.70
N THR A 51 -17.56 7.13 -3.13
CA THR A 51 -18.19 8.43 -3.38
C THR A 51 -17.77 9.10 -4.70
N THR A 52 -16.72 8.62 -5.40
CA THR A 52 -16.36 9.19 -6.71
C THR A 52 -15.64 8.17 -7.63
N PRO A 53 -16.08 7.99 -8.91
CA PRO A 53 -15.42 7.12 -9.88
C PRO A 53 -14.01 7.56 -10.31
N ALA A 54 -13.69 8.85 -10.15
CA ALA A 54 -12.35 9.39 -10.32
C ALA A 54 -11.78 9.63 -8.91
N GLY A 55 -10.63 9.05 -8.56
CA GLY A 55 -10.01 9.23 -7.23
C GLY A 55 -10.43 8.22 -6.16
N ASN A 56 -10.61 6.95 -6.51
CA ASN A 56 -10.77 5.90 -5.50
C ASN A 56 -9.46 5.80 -4.67
N ASN A 57 -9.56 5.97 -3.34
CA ASN A 57 -8.44 5.83 -2.39
C ASN A 57 -7.63 4.56 -2.64
N LEU A 58 -8.30 3.47 -3.05
CA LEU A 58 -7.64 2.20 -3.33
C LEU A 58 -6.72 2.28 -4.55
N SER A 59 -7.15 2.97 -5.62
CA SER A 59 -6.30 3.18 -6.80
C SER A 59 -5.06 4.00 -6.45
N VAL A 60 -5.23 5.06 -5.65
CA VAL A 60 -4.12 5.91 -5.19
C VAL A 60 -3.15 5.11 -4.31
N LEU A 61 -3.67 4.27 -3.41
CA LEU A 61 -2.86 3.38 -2.58
C LEU A 61 -2.04 2.42 -3.45
N ILE A 62 -2.66 1.74 -4.41
CA ILE A 62 -1.99 0.80 -5.34
C ILE A 62 -0.89 1.50 -6.13
N GLU A 63 -1.16 2.71 -6.64
CA GLU A 63 -0.18 3.51 -7.38
C GLU A 63 1.03 3.84 -6.50
N ARG A 64 0.81 4.34 -5.28
CA ARG A 64 1.88 4.69 -4.33
C ARG A 64 2.69 3.48 -3.87
N LEU A 65 2.04 2.32 -3.67
CA LEU A 65 2.74 1.06 -3.36
C LEU A 65 3.64 0.64 -4.53
N THR A 66 3.14 0.73 -5.77
CA THR A 66 3.93 0.41 -6.97
C THR A 66 5.13 1.35 -7.11
N ALA A 67 4.92 2.65 -6.94
CA ALA A 67 6.00 3.64 -7.02
C ALA A 67 7.09 3.42 -5.95
N ARG A 68 6.71 3.03 -4.72
CA ARG A 68 7.69 2.67 -3.69
C ARG A 68 8.47 1.40 -4.03
N ALA A 69 7.80 0.38 -4.58
CA ALA A 69 8.48 -0.82 -5.04
C ALA A 69 9.51 -0.51 -6.14
N GLU A 70 9.15 0.35 -7.10
CA GLU A 70 10.07 0.81 -8.15
C GLU A 70 11.26 1.61 -7.58
N SER A 71 11.04 2.48 -6.58
CA SER A 71 12.14 3.21 -5.93
C SER A 71 13.08 2.26 -5.20
N ALA A 72 12.54 1.33 -4.39
CA ALA A 72 13.33 0.34 -3.68
C ALA A 72 14.12 -0.57 -4.64
N ALA A 73 13.57 -0.88 -5.82
CA ALA A 73 14.30 -1.59 -6.86
C ALA A 73 15.50 -0.79 -7.40
N ARG A 74 15.33 0.52 -7.64
CA ARG A 74 16.44 1.41 -8.05
C ARG A 74 17.49 1.59 -6.96
N GLU A 75 17.09 1.54 -5.70
CA GLU A 75 17.96 1.69 -4.53
C GLU A 75 18.66 0.39 -4.11
N GLY A 76 18.35 -0.74 -4.78
CA GLY A 76 18.97 -2.03 -4.47
C GLY A 76 18.50 -2.65 -3.15
N GLN A 77 17.25 -2.39 -2.75
CA GLN A 77 16.63 -2.90 -1.53
C GLN A 77 15.57 -3.98 -1.87
N PRO A 78 15.98 -5.23 -2.16
CA PRO A 78 15.05 -6.24 -2.67
C PRO A 78 13.95 -6.61 -1.68
N GLN A 79 14.23 -6.68 -0.38
CA GLN A 79 13.23 -7.00 0.65
C GLN A 79 12.14 -5.92 0.75
N VAL A 80 12.55 -4.65 0.69
CA VAL A 80 11.64 -3.49 0.71
C VAL A 80 10.79 -3.48 -0.56
N ARG A 81 11.43 -3.68 -1.72
CA ARG A 81 10.74 -3.82 -3.01
C ARG A 81 9.68 -4.91 -2.95
N ASP A 82 10.04 -6.10 -2.47
CA ASP A 82 9.17 -7.27 -2.46
C ASP A 82 7.96 -7.05 -1.54
N THR A 83 8.16 -6.39 -0.40
CA THR A 83 7.08 -6.03 0.51
C THR A 83 6.06 -5.10 -0.16
N PHE A 84 6.53 -4.02 -0.81
CA PHE A 84 5.64 -3.08 -1.49
C PHE A 84 4.99 -3.66 -2.76
N ALA A 85 5.74 -4.45 -3.53
CA ALA A 85 5.21 -5.13 -4.71
C ALA A 85 4.10 -6.10 -4.31
N ARG A 86 4.34 -6.91 -3.26
CA ARG A 86 3.36 -7.85 -2.75
C ARG A 86 2.12 -7.15 -2.21
N ALA A 87 2.29 -6.04 -1.50
CA ALA A 87 1.16 -5.23 -1.03
C ALA A 87 0.30 -4.72 -2.20
N ALA A 88 0.94 -4.23 -3.27
CA ALA A 88 0.23 -3.75 -4.46
C ALA A 88 -0.52 -4.88 -5.19
N GLU A 89 0.06 -6.09 -5.28
CA GLU A 89 -0.61 -7.26 -5.84
C GLU A 89 -1.85 -7.66 -5.04
N LEU A 90 -1.71 -7.77 -3.71
CA LEU A 90 -2.81 -8.12 -2.81
C LEU A 90 -3.95 -7.09 -2.89
N ALA A 91 -3.61 -5.80 -3.02
CA ALA A 91 -4.59 -4.73 -3.15
C ALA A 91 -5.34 -4.73 -4.50
N ARG A 92 -4.70 -5.22 -5.58
CA ARG A 92 -5.33 -5.34 -6.91
C ARG A 92 -6.26 -6.55 -7.02
N MET A 93 -5.97 -7.61 -6.26
CA MET A 93 -6.72 -8.87 -6.29
C MET A 93 -7.22 -9.20 -4.89
N PRO A 94 -8.18 -8.44 -4.35
CA PRO A 94 -8.79 -8.80 -3.08
C PRO A 94 -9.47 -10.17 -3.20
N ALA A 95 -9.14 -11.06 -2.26
CA ALA A 95 -9.69 -12.40 -2.15
C ALA A 95 -11.14 -12.39 -1.64
#